data_AF-A0A350T4Q5-F1
#
_entry.id   AF-A0A350T4Q5-F1
#
_cell.length_a   1.000
_cell.length_b   1.000
_cell.length_c   1.000
_cell.angle_alpha   90.00
_cell.angle_beta   90.00
_cell.angle_gamma   90.00
#
_symmetry.space_group_name_H-M   'P 1'
#
loop_
_entity.id
_entity.type
_entity.pdbx_description
1 polymer ?
#
loop_
_entity_poly.entity_id
_entity_poly.type
_entity_poly.pdbx_seq_one_letter_code
_entity_poly.pdbx_strand_id
1 'polypeptide(L)'
;DPTDPANAVPLEERTLLDRWILSRLQGVVDDVRACLDDFDAQGATRALERFVVDELSNWYIRRNRRRFWKTEADRDKAAAYQTLREALVTLTMLLAPFLPFTSEEMYDNLSLIHI
;
A
#
# COMPACT_ATOMS: atom_id res chain seq x y z
N ASP A 1 9.59 -15.16 6.10
CA ASP A 1 8.47 -14.19 6.07
C ASP A 1 8.18 -13.83 4.61
N PRO A 2 6.93 -13.81 4.13
CA PRO A 2 6.62 -13.37 2.76
C PRO A 2 7.05 -11.92 2.44
N THR A 3 7.32 -11.08 3.44
CA THR A 3 7.75 -9.69 3.29
C THR A 3 9.26 -9.48 3.43
N ASP A 4 10.03 -10.54 3.62
CA ASP A 4 11.50 -10.50 3.70
C ASP A 4 12.13 -10.00 2.38
N PRO A 5 13.00 -8.97 2.39
CA PRO A 5 13.67 -8.44 1.21
C PRO A 5 14.54 -9.48 0.50
N ALA A 6 15.04 -10.51 1.21
CA ALA A 6 15.75 -11.62 0.58
C ALA A 6 14.85 -12.45 -0.37
N ASN A 7 13.53 -12.37 -0.19
CA ASN A 7 12.52 -13.04 -1.02
C ASN A 7 11.72 -12.04 -1.88
N ALA A 8 12.26 -10.86 -2.15
CA ALA A 8 11.58 -9.84 -2.94
C ALA A 8 11.25 -10.36 -4.35
N VAL A 9 9.97 -10.30 -4.71
CA VAL A 9 9.47 -10.65 -6.05
C VAL A 9 9.59 -9.41 -6.94
N PRO A 10 10.36 -9.47 -8.05
CA PRO A 10 10.50 -8.36 -8.99
C PRO A 10 9.15 -7.90 -9.52
N LEU A 11 8.99 -6.58 -9.73
CA LEU A 11 7.73 -5.98 -10.16
C LEU A 11 7.18 -6.60 -11.45
N GLU A 12 8.05 -6.92 -12.40
CA GLU A 12 7.74 -7.56 -13.68
C GLU A 12 7.14 -8.97 -13.54
N GLU A 13 7.49 -9.68 -12.47
CA GLU A 13 6.96 -11.00 -12.15
C GLU A 13 5.67 -10.93 -11.30
N ARG A 14 5.30 -9.75 -10.80
CA ARG A 14 4.04 -9.55 -10.08
C ARG A 14 2.86 -9.53 -11.04
N THR A 15 1.68 -9.88 -10.52
CA THR A 15 0.47 -9.93 -11.32
C THR A 15 0.09 -8.55 -11.87
N LEU A 16 -0.76 -8.51 -12.89
CA LEU A 16 -1.26 -7.24 -13.43
C LEU A 16 -2.00 -6.42 -12.37
N LEU A 17 -2.71 -7.08 -11.44
CA LEU A 17 -3.42 -6.40 -10.35
C LEU A 17 -2.45 -5.75 -9.37
N ASP A 18 -1.34 -6.41 -9.07
CA ASP A 18 -0.31 -5.90 -8.16
C ASP A 18 0.38 -4.67 -8.76
N ARG A 19 0.76 -4.74 -10.04
CA ARG A 19 1.34 -3.60 -10.76
C ARG A 19 0.36 -2.45 -10.90
N TRP A 20 -0.91 -2.75 -11.15
CA TRP A 20 -1.96 -1.75 -11.26
C TRP A 20 -2.14 -0.97 -9.96
N ILE A 21 -2.24 -1.64 -8.80
CA ILE A 21 -2.47 -0.93 -7.53
C ILE A 21 -1.26 -0.05 -7.15
N LEU A 22 -0.04 -0.47 -7.46
CA LEU A 22 1.16 0.35 -7.25
C LEU A 22 1.22 1.55 -8.21
N SER A 23 0.78 1.37 -9.46
CA SER A 23 0.65 2.49 -10.40
C SER A 23 -0.40 3.50 -9.92
N ARG A 24 -1.53 3.02 -9.39
CA ARG A 24 -2.55 3.88 -8.78
C ARG A 24 -2.03 4.64 -7.55
N LEU A 25 -1.28 3.95 -6.68
CA LEU A 25 -0.64 4.55 -5.51
C LEU A 25 0.28 5.72 -5.89
N GLN A 26 1.11 5.57 -6.94
CA GLN A 26 1.97 6.67 -7.40
C GLN A 26 1.15 7.88 -7.86
N GLY A 27 0.03 7.67 -8.56
CA GLY A 27 -0.88 8.77 -8.90
C GLY A 27 -1.43 9.49 -7.66
N VAL A 28 -1.76 8.75 -6.60
CA VAL A 28 -2.23 9.35 -5.34
C VAL A 28 -1.12 10.12 -4.61
N VAL A 29 0.13 9.65 -4.68
CA VAL A 29 1.29 10.40 -4.16
C VAL A 29 1.40 11.76 -4.84
N ASP A 30 1.26 11.79 -6.18
CA ASP A 30 1.34 13.02 -6.95
C ASP A 30 0.16 13.96 -6.62
N ASP A 31 -1.06 13.42 -6.56
CA ASP A 31 -2.27 14.19 -6.21
C ASP A 31 -2.16 14.81 -4.80
N VAL A 32 -1.73 14.03 -3.80
CA VAL A 32 -1.57 14.49 -2.42
C VAL A 32 -0.48 15.56 -2.32
N ARG A 33 0.64 15.38 -3.02
CA ARG A 33 1.73 16.37 -3.05
C ARG A 33 1.22 17.69 -3.64
N ALA A 34 0.56 17.65 -4.80
CA ALA A 34 0.02 18.83 -5.45
C ALA A 34 -0.99 19.56 -4.55
N CYS A 35 -1.91 18.82 -3.91
CA CYS A 35 -2.86 19.39 -2.97
C CYS A 35 -2.17 20.07 -1.78
N LEU A 36 -1.14 19.43 -1.18
CA LEU A 36 -0.43 20.01 -0.04
C LEU A 36 0.43 21.22 -0.42
N ASP A 37 1.03 21.23 -1.61
CA ASP A 37 1.77 22.38 -2.15
C ASP A 37 0.83 23.61 -2.33
N ASP A 38 -0.44 23.36 -2.66
CA ASP A 38 -1.50 24.38 -2.78
C ASP A 38 -2.26 24.65 -1.46
N PHE A 39 -1.78 24.11 -0.33
CA PHE A 39 -2.43 24.19 1.00
C PHE A 39 -3.87 23.61 1.05
N ASP A 40 -4.24 22.73 0.11
CA ASP A 40 -5.51 22.03 0.08
C ASP A 40 -5.46 20.69 0.85
N ALA A 41 -5.54 20.78 2.17
CA ALA A 41 -5.63 19.59 3.04
C ALA A 41 -6.89 18.74 2.77
N GLN A 42 -7.97 19.35 2.29
CA GLN A 42 -9.22 18.62 2.03
C GLN A 42 -9.11 17.77 0.77
N GLY A 43 -8.55 18.31 -0.31
CA GLY A 43 -8.28 17.57 -1.54
C GLY A 43 -7.35 16.40 -1.31
N ALA A 44 -6.26 16.61 -0.57
CA ALA A 44 -5.31 15.56 -0.22
C ALA A 44 -5.98 14.41 0.56
N THR A 45 -6.76 14.72 1.60
CA THR A 45 -7.47 13.70 2.40
C THR A 45 -8.55 12.97 1.60
N ARG A 46 -9.27 13.65 0.70
CA ARG A 46 -10.22 13.01 -0.23
C ARG A 46 -9.54 12.06 -1.22
N ALA A 47 -8.37 12.42 -1.74
CA ALA A 47 -7.59 11.55 -2.63
C ALA A 47 -7.16 10.26 -1.90
N LEU A 48 -6.67 10.40 -0.67
CA LEU A 48 -6.31 9.27 0.19
C LEU A 48 -7.50 8.37 0.51
N GLU A 49 -8.63 8.95 0.93
CA GLU A 49 -9.86 8.21 1.25
C GLU A 49 -10.33 7.38 0.04
N ARG A 50 -10.40 8.00 -1.14
CA ARG A 50 -10.80 7.33 -2.39
C ARG A 50 -9.90 6.13 -2.68
N PHE A 51 -8.58 6.30 -2.60
CA PHE A 51 -7.66 5.20 -2.85
C PHE A 51 -7.84 4.06 -1.85
N VAL A 52 -7.90 4.37 -0.55
CA VAL A 52 -8.02 3.35 0.51
C VAL A 52 -9.34 2.58 0.39
N VAL A 53 -10.46 3.29 0.23
CA VAL A 53 -11.79 2.68 0.24
C VAL A 53 -12.06 1.98 -1.08
N ASP A 54 -11.94 2.68 -2.21
CA ASP A 54 -12.42 2.17 -3.50
C ASP A 54 -11.41 1.26 -4.18
N GLU A 55 -10.13 1.66 -4.18
CA GLU A 55 -9.12 0.98 -4.99
C GLU A 55 -8.39 -0.12 -4.21
N LEU A 56 -7.91 0.19 -3.01
CA LEU A 56 -7.16 -0.76 -2.20
C LEU A 56 -8.08 -1.78 -1.53
N SER A 57 -9.05 -1.33 -0.73
CA SER A 57 -9.94 -2.21 0.04
C SER A 57 -10.98 -2.88 -0.85
N ASN A 58 -11.82 -2.07 -1.50
CA ASN A 58 -12.97 -2.60 -2.25
C ASN A 58 -12.58 -3.37 -3.50
N TRP A 59 -11.49 -3.00 -4.17
CA TRP A 59 -11.09 -3.62 -5.43
C TRP A 59 -9.92 -4.58 -5.27
N TYR A 60 -8.74 -4.10 -4.85
CA TYR A 60 -7.52 -4.92 -4.81
C TYR A 60 -7.61 -6.04 -3.76
N ILE A 61 -7.86 -5.73 -2.49
CA ILE A 61 -7.93 -6.73 -1.41
C ILE A 61 -9.07 -7.71 -1.67
N ARG A 62 -10.26 -7.20 -2.01
CA ARG A 62 -11.43 -8.05 -2.30
C ARG A 62 -11.15 -9.05 -3.42
N ARG A 63 -10.52 -8.60 -4.51
CA ARG A 63 -10.23 -9.45 -5.68
C ARG A 63 -9.08 -10.43 -5.44
N ASN A 64 -8.13 -10.06 -4.59
CA ASN A 64 -6.99 -10.90 -4.23
C ASN A 64 -7.20 -11.73 -2.94
N ARG A 65 -8.39 -11.72 -2.34
CA ARG A 65 -8.71 -12.47 -1.11
C ARG A 65 -8.30 -13.95 -1.18
N ARG A 66 -8.41 -14.62 -2.33
CA ARG A 66 -7.96 -16.02 -2.45
C ARG A 66 -6.45 -16.15 -2.24
N ARG A 67 -5.63 -15.20 -2.73
CA ARG A 67 -4.16 -15.23 -2.65
C ARG A 67 -3.68 -15.04 -1.20
N PHE A 68 -4.34 -14.15 -0.45
CA PHE A 68 -4.02 -13.92 0.96
C PHE A 68 -4.39 -15.11 1.87
N TRP A 69 -5.44 -15.88 1.53
CA TRP A 69 -5.94 -17.01 2.35
C TRP A 69 -5.39 -18.39 1.92
N LYS A 70 -4.49 -18.46 0.93
CA LYS A 70 -3.82 -19.72 0.57
C LYS A 70 -3.03 -20.27 1.78
N THR A 71 -3.11 -21.56 2.04
CA THR A 71 -2.32 -22.21 3.09
C THR A 71 -0.85 -22.35 2.68
N GLU A 72 -0.60 -22.61 1.40
CA GLU A 72 0.75 -22.74 0.86
C GLU A 72 1.46 -21.39 0.75
N ALA A 73 2.74 -21.37 1.11
CA ALA A 73 3.62 -20.22 0.91
C ALA A 73 4.23 -20.31 -0.49
N ASP A 74 3.51 -19.81 -1.49
CA ASP A 74 3.97 -19.73 -2.87
C ASP A 74 4.46 -18.31 -3.23
N ARG A 75 5.21 -18.20 -4.34
CA ARG A 75 5.76 -16.91 -4.84
C ARG A 75 4.66 -15.90 -5.15
N ASP A 76 3.49 -16.38 -5.56
CA ASP A 76 2.30 -15.55 -5.83
C ASP A 76 1.73 -14.90 -4.55
N LYS A 77 1.61 -15.67 -3.45
CA LYS A 77 1.22 -15.14 -2.14
C LYS A 77 2.25 -14.12 -1.67
N ALA A 78 3.55 -14.43 -1.76
CA ALA A 78 4.61 -13.49 -1.40
C ALA A 78 4.49 -12.15 -2.15
N ALA A 79 4.26 -12.20 -3.47
CA ALA A 79 4.05 -11.01 -4.29
C ALA A 79 2.85 -10.16 -3.82
N ALA A 80 1.73 -10.79 -3.47
CA ALA A 80 0.55 -10.09 -2.96
C ALA A 80 0.81 -9.38 -1.62
N TYR A 81 1.52 -10.04 -0.70
CA TYR A 81 1.89 -9.47 0.60
C TYR A 81 2.91 -8.34 0.47
N GLN A 82 3.94 -8.51 -0.37
CA GLN A 82 4.93 -7.46 -0.62
C GLN A 82 4.28 -6.22 -1.24
N THR A 83 3.38 -6.41 -2.21
CA THR A 83 2.63 -5.31 -2.83
C THR A 83 1.73 -4.59 -1.83
N LEU A 84 1.02 -5.35 -0.97
CA LEU A 84 0.18 -4.74 0.05
C LEU A 84 1.01 -3.97 1.07
N ARG A 85 2.14 -4.53 1.52
CA ARG A 85 3.07 -3.85 2.44
C ARG A 85 3.59 -2.56 1.83
N GLU A 86 4.05 -2.59 0.58
CA GLU A 86 4.52 -1.41 -0.14
C GLU A 86 3.44 -0.31 -0.18
N ALA A 87 2.20 -0.68 -0.53
CA ALA A 87 1.09 0.27 -0.53
C ALA A 87 0.77 0.85 0.86
N LEU A 88 0.74 0.01 1.90
CA LEU A 88 0.44 0.46 3.26
C LEU A 88 1.56 1.36 3.82
N VAL A 89 2.83 1.00 3.61
CA VAL A 89 3.97 1.79 4.07
C VAL A 89 3.98 3.18 3.41
N THR A 90 3.73 3.26 2.09
CA THR A 90 3.59 4.56 1.41
C THR A 90 2.38 5.34 1.90
N LEU A 91 1.23 4.69 2.09
CA LEU A 91 0.03 5.35 2.64
C LEU A 91 0.28 5.94 4.03
N THR A 92 0.96 5.20 4.89
CA THR A 92 1.33 5.66 6.23
C THR A 92 2.17 6.94 6.17
N MET A 93 3.14 7.01 5.25
CA MET A 93 3.92 8.24 5.04
C MET A 93 3.07 9.40 4.55
N LEU A 94 2.13 9.16 3.62
CA LEU A 94 1.22 10.21 3.12
C LEU A 94 0.25 10.69 4.20
N LEU A 95 -0.12 9.82 5.16
CA LEU A 95 -1.00 10.15 6.26
C LEU A 95 -0.30 10.94 7.39
N ALA A 96 1.03 10.91 7.47
CA ALA A 96 1.79 11.50 8.57
C ALA A 96 1.49 12.98 8.87
N PRO A 97 1.28 13.86 7.87
CA PRO A 97 0.91 15.26 8.11
C PRO A 97 -0.49 15.43 8.74
N PHE A 98 -1.37 14.44 8.60
CA PHE A 98 -2.76 14.50 9.07
C PHE A 98 -2.98 13.71 10.37
N LEU A 99 -2.35 12.54 10.49
CA LEU A 99 -2.53 11.58 11.58
C LEU A 99 -1.17 11.15 12.15
N PRO A 100 -0.40 12.06 12.77
CA PRO A 100 1.00 11.79 13.13
C PRO A 100 1.19 10.61 14.08
N PHE A 101 0.36 10.48 15.11
CA PHE A 101 0.49 9.37 16.08
C PHE A 101 0.07 8.02 15.49
N THR A 102 -1.02 7.99 14.72
CA THR A 102 -1.51 6.75 14.09
C THR A 102 -0.58 6.29 12.98
N SER A 103 -0.05 7.22 12.18
CA SER A 103 0.92 6.89 11.14
C SER A 103 2.22 6.36 11.73
N GLU A 104 2.73 6.93 12.83
CA GLU A 104 3.89 6.39 13.53
C GLU A 104 3.67 4.95 14.00
N GLU A 105 2.56 4.69 14.71
CA GLU A 105 2.22 3.34 15.18
C GLU A 105 2.08 2.35 14.01
N MET A 106 1.46 2.75 12.91
CA MET A 106 1.34 1.92 11.73
C MET A 106 2.70 1.66 11.07
N TYR A 107 3.55 2.68 10.97
CA TYR A 107 4.87 2.57 10.36
C TYR A 107 5.74 1.60 11.16
N ASP A 108 5.76 1.74 12.48
CA ASP A 108 6.46 0.83 13.39
C ASP A 108 5.98 -0.60 13.18
N ASN A 109 4.67 -0.87 13.22
CA ASN A 109 4.16 -2.22 13.03
C ASN A 109 4.46 -2.83 11.65
N LEU A 110 4.57 -2.01 10.60
CA LEU A 110 4.88 -2.46 9.23
C LEU A 110 6.39 -2.60 8.95
N SER A 111 7.23 -1.90 9.72
CA SER A 111 8.69 -1.87 9.58
C SER A 111 9.41 -2.78 10.58
N LEU A 112 8.86 -2.97 11.78
CA LEU A 112 9.40 -3.81 12.85
C LEU A 112 9.31 -5.32 12.59
N ILE A 113 8.72 -5.75 11.47
CA ILE A 113 8.74 -7.16 11.02
C ILE A 113 10.19 -7.64 10.70
N HIS A 114 11.21 -6.78 10.87
CA HIS A 114 12.63 -7.09 10.66
C HIS A 114 13.55 -6.95 11.89
N ILE A 115 13.02 -6.79 13.11
CA ILE A 115 13.85 -6.82 14.34
C ILE A 115 13.52 -8.04 15.19
#